data_AF-A0A7I7SYN6-F1
#
_entry.id   AF-A0A7I7SYN6-F1
#
_cell.length_a   1.000
_cell.length_b   1.000
_cell.length_c   1.000
_cell.angle_alpha   90.00
_cell.angle_beta   90.00
_cell.angle_gamma   90.00
#
_symmetry.space_group_name_H-M   'P 1'
#
loop_
_entity.id
_entity.type
_entity.pdbx_description
1 polymer ?
#
loop_
_entity_poly.entity_id
_entity_poly.type
_entity_poly.pdbx_seq_one_letter_code
_entity_poly.pdbx_strand_id
1 'polypeptide(L)'
;MCATNPMALRGFRATVEHMTAMFSADHEFVRIADVCATLGVPHDDWVLFWRWADELPDTRAVEELNSYVDVLVAGRCVRPADDEMSRLIAQGLTDDEIRGRVADLVAKPQDELSPCKPSRA
;
A
#
# COMPACT_ATOMS: atom_id res chain seq x y z
N MET A 1 -34.94 -33.85 -17.74
CA MET A 1 -33.65 -33.14 -17.93
C MET A 1 -33.90 -31.67 -17.66
N CYS A 2 -33.56 -31.19 -16.46
CA CYS A 2 -33.80 -29.80 -16.07
C CYS A 2 -32.68 -28.92 -16.65
N ALA A 3 -33.05 -27.96 -17.49
CA ALA A 3 -32.12 -27.01 -18.09
C ALA A 3 -31.67 -25.99 -17.03
N THR A 4 -30.38 -25.99 -16.71
CA THR A 4 -29.75 -24.99 -15.85
C THR A 4 -29.73 -23.65 -16.60
N ASN A 5 -30.42 -22.65 -16.06
CA ASN A 5 -30.60 -21.35 -16.68
C ASN A 5 -29.32 -20.48 -16.55
N PRO A 6 -28.60 -20.15 -17.65
CA PRO A 6 -27.30 -19.48 -17.60
C PRO A 6 -27.34 -18.01 -17.12
N MET A 7 -28.54 -17.40 -17.00
CA MET A 7 -28.70 -16.04 -16.49
C MET A 7 -28.55 -15.94 -14.96
N ALA A 8 -28.91 -16.97 -14.19
CA ALA A 8 -28.81 -16.94 -12.73
C ALA A 8 -27.35 -16.99 -12.24
N LEU A 9 -26.47 -17.70 -12.97
CA LEU A 9 -25.04 -17.79 -12.69
C LEU A 9 -24.29 -16.48 -12.96
N ARG A 10 -24.73 -15.67 -13.94
CA ARG A 10 -24.16 -14.34 -14.20
C ARG A 10 -24.50 -13.33 -13.10
N GLY A 11 -25.73 -13.37 -12.59
CA GLY A 11 -26.16 -12.50 -11.48
C GLY A 11 -25.37 -12.78 -10.21
N PHE A 12 -25.22 -14.05 -9.84
CA PHE A 12 -24.45 -14.46 -8.66
C PHE A 12 -22.96 -14.11 -8.75
N ARG A 13 -22.35 -14.30 -9.94
CA ARG A 13 -20.94 -13.93 -10.18
C ARG A 13 -20.71 -12.43 -10.05
N ALA A 14 -21.60 -11.59 -10.59
CA ALA A 14 -21.50 -10.14 -10.45
C ALA A 14 -21.64 -9.68 -8.98
N THR A 15 -22.52 -10.32 -8.20
CA THR A 15 -22.65 -10.04 -6.75
C THR A 15 -21.40 -10.46 -5.97
N VAL A 16 -20.82 -11.62 -6.29
CA VAL A 16 -19.58 -12.09 -5.65
C VAL A 16 -18.39 -11.21 -6.04
N GLU A 17 -18.27 -10.78 -7.30
CA GLU A 17 -17.22 -9.86 -7.75
C GLU A 17 -17.33 -8.49 -7.05
N HIS A 18 -18.55 -7.96 -6.88
CA HIS A 18 -18.78 -6.68 -6.18
C HIS A 18 -18.50 -6.78 -4.67
N MET A 19 -18.91 -7.86 -4.02
CA MET A 19 -18.60 -8.11 -2.62
C MET A 19 -17.10 -8.32 -2.41
N THR A 20 -16.44 -9.10 -3.28
CA THR A 20 -14.99 -9.33 -3.22
C THR A 20 -14.22 -8.03 -3.46
N ALA A 21 -14.65 -7.18 -4.39
CA ALA A 21 -14.07 -5.86 -4.60
C ALA A 21 -14.23 -4.94 -3.39
N MET A 22 -15.38 -4.97 -2.71
CA MET A 22 -15.61 -4.19 -1.49
C MET A 22 -14.71 -4.66 -0.33
N PHE A 23 -14.61 -5.97 -0.09
CA PHE A 23 -13.68 -6.53 0.91
C PHE A 23 -12.23 -6.25 0.54
N SER A 24 -11.87 -6.28 -0.75
CA SER A 24 -10.53 -5.93 -1.22
C SER A 24 -10.17 -4.46 -0.95
N ALA A 25 -11.11 -3.54 -1.16
CA ALA A 25 -10.91 -2.12 -0.88
C ALA A 25 -10.72 -1.85 0.62
N ASP A 26 -11.46 -2.58 1.48
CA ASP A 26 -11.28 -2.49 2.94
C ASP A 26 -9.89 -3.00 3.37
N HIS A 27 -9.43 -4.12 2.77
CA HIS A 27 -8.11 -4.67 3.06
C HIS A 27 -6.97 -3.77 2.54
N GLU A 28 -7.14 -3.17 1.37
CA GLU A 28 -6.16 -2.22 0.82
C GLU A 28 -6.11 -0.93 1.62
N PHE A 29 -7.27 -0.42 2.06
CA PHE A 29 -7.34 0.74 2.95
C PHE A 29 -6.62 0.49 4.27
N VAL A 30 -6.87 -0.64 4.93
CA VAL A 30 -6.18 -1.03 6.18
C VAL A 30 -4.67 -1.16 5.94
N ARG A 31 -4.25 -1.77 4.83
CA ARG A 31 -2.85 -1.91 4.47
C ARG A 31 -2.17 -0.55 4.26
N ILE A 32 -2.80 0.35 3.53
CA ILE A 32 -2.26 1.70 3.28
C ILE A 32 -2.20 2.50 4.58
N ALA A 33 -3.22 2.39 5.43
CA ALA A 33 -3.21 2.98 6.76
C ALA A 33 -2.04 2.46 7.61
N ASP A 34 -1.80 1.14 7.61
CA ASP A 34 -0.67 0.52 8.33
C ASP A 34 0.69 0.98 7.78
N VAL A 35 0.82 1.10 6.45
CA VAL A 35 2.03 1.66 5.81
C VAL A 35 2.23 3.12 6.25
N CYS A 36 1.18 3.94 6.19
CA CYS A 36 1.25 5.34 6.59
C CYS A 36 1.61 5.50 8.07
N ALA A 37 1.00 4.70 8.96
CA ALA A 37 1.30 4.68 10.38
C ALA A 37 2.75 4.26 10.65
N THR A 38 3.23 3.22 9.97
CA THR A 38 4.61 2.72 10.11
C THR A 38 5.65 3.76 9.66
N LEU A 39 5.38 4.46 8.58
CA LEU A 39 6.24 5.53 8.07
C LEU A 39 6.14 6.83 8.90
N GLY A 40 5.18 6.94 9.82
CA GLY A 40 4.96 8.15 10.61
C GLY A 40 4.39 9.31 9.77
N VAL A 41 3.56 8.99 8.78
CA VAL A 41 2.82 9.96 7.96
C VAL A 41 1.69 10.58 8.78
N PRO A 42 1.51 11.92 8.77
CA PRO A 42 0.37 12.58 9.38
C PRO A 42 -0.96 12.02 8.86
N HIS A 43 -1.96 11.84 9.73
CA HIS A 43 -3.24 11.22 9.35
C HIS A 43 -3.96 11.99 8.22
N ASP A 44 -3.82 13.31 8.18
CA ASP A 44 -4.42 14.17 7.15
C ASP A 44 -3.90 13.84 5.73
N ASP A 45 -2.70 13.26 5.63
CA ASP A 45 -2.05 12.93 4.36
C ASP A 45 -2.33 11.50 3.88
N TRP A 46 -2.98 10.65 4.69
CA TRP A 46 -3.20 9.23 4.35
C TRP A 46 -4.04 9.06 3.08
N VAL A 47 -4.92 10.02 2.78
CA VAL A 47 -5.73 10.02 1.55
C VAL A 47 -4.86 10.13 0.29
N LEU A 48 -3.70 10.80 0.37
CA LEU A 48 -2.76 10.91 -0.76
C LEU A 48 -2.14 9.55 -1.09
N PHE A 49 -1.78 8.78 -0.06
CA PHE A 49 -1.24 7.43 -0.21
C PHE A 49 -2.26 6.46 -0.79
N TRP A 50 -3.53 6.61 -0.42
CA TRP A 50 -4.60 5.82 -1.01
C TRP A 50 -4.77 6.11 -2.50
N ARG A 51 -4.76 7.40 -2.89
CA ARG A 51 -4.76 7.80 -4.30
C ARG A 51 -3.54 7.23 -5.05
N TRP A 52 -2.34 7.34 -4.49
CA TRP A 52 -1.13 6.82 -5.14
C TRP A 52 -1.13 5.29 -5.25
N ALA A 53 -1.71 4.56 -4.31
CA ALA A 53 -1.85 3.11 -4.42
C ALA A 53 -2.63 2.69 -5.68
N ASP A 54 -3.68 3.45 -6.04
CA ASP A 54 -4.49 3.21 -7.24
C ASP A 54 -3.83 3.73 -8.53
N GLU A 55 -3.10 4.84 -8.46
CA GLU A 55 -2.52 5.50 -9.64
C GLU A 55 -1.13 4.96 -10.03
N LEU A 56 -0.40 4.29 -9.13
CA LEU A 56 0.91 3.72 -9.46
C LEU A 56 0.79 2.56 -10.47
N PRO A 57 1.73 2.44 -11.43
CA PRO A 57 3.00 3.15 -11.53
C PRO A 57 2.99 4.38 -12.46
N ASP A 58 1.89 5.14 -12.55
CA ASP A 58 1.86 6.35 -13.37
C ASP A 58 3.01 7.31 -13.03
N THR A 59 3.70 7.83 -14.05
CA THR A 59 4.90 8.66 -13.86
C THR A 59 4.64 9.88 -13.00
N ARG A 60 3.48 10.51 -13.15
CA ARG A 60 3.11 11.67 -12.35
C ARG A 60 2.84 11.27 -10.90
N ALA A 61 2.14 10.16 -10.68
CA ALA A 61 1.90 9.64 -9.33
C ALA A 61 3.22 9.30 -8.61
N VAL A 62 4.18 8.70 -9.33
CA VAL A 62 5.53 8.43 -8.82
C VAL A 62 6.25 9.73 -8.44
N GLU A 63 6.23 10.75 -9.30
CA GLU A 63 6.87 12.04 -9.03
C GLU A 63 6.25 12.75 -7.81
N GLU A 64 4.92 12.75 -7.71
CA GLU A 64 4.20 13.37 -6.58
C GLU A 64 4.51 12.64 -5.26
N LEU A 65 4.51 11.30 -5.26
CA LEU A 65 4.90 10.50 -4.09
C LEU A 65 6.36 10.78 -3.71
N ASN A 66 7.26 10.80 -4.68
CA ASN A 66 8.68 11.06 -4.46
C ASN A 66 8.92 12.42 -3.80
N SER A 67 8.26 13.47 -4.30
CA SER A 67 8.35 14.81 -3.72
C SER A 67 7.82 14.86 -2.29
N TYR A 68 6.75 14.12 -1.98
CA TYR A 68 6.24 14.03 -0.61
C TYR A 68 7.24 13.33 0.32
N VAL A 69 7.84 12.23 -0.12
CA VAL A 69 8.84 11.49 0.66
C VAL A 69 10.05 12.38 0.95
N ASP A 70 10.52 13.17 -0.01
CA ASP A 70 11.64 14.09 0.21
C ASP A 70 11.34 15.13 1.31
N VAL A 71 10.11 15.67 1.36
CA VAL A 71 9.67 16.58 2.43
C VAL A 71 9.63 15.86 3.78
N LEU A 72 9.14 14.62 3.81
CA LEU A 72 9.09 13.81 5.03
C LEU A 72 10.50 13.52 5.55
N VAL A 73 11.43 13.14 4.66
CA VAL A 73 12.85 12.94 4.99
C VAL A 73 13.47 14.21 5.55
N ALA A 74 13.32 15.35 4.86
CA ALA A 74 13.83 16.63 5.32
C ALA A 74 13.31 17.01 6.71
N GLY A 75 12.01 16.77 6.96
CA GLY A 75 11.40 16.96 8.28
C GLY A 75 12.03 16.09 9.38
N ARG A 76 12.33 14.83 9.08
CA ARG A 76 12.90 13.87 10.04
C ARG A 76 14.39 14.07 10.27
N CYS A 77 15.11 14.59 9.29
CA CYS A 77 16.49 15.03 9.46
C CYS A 77 16.62 16.16 10.49
N VAL A 78 15.65 17.07 10.55
CA VAL A 78 15.62 18.15 11.56
C VAL A 78 15.09 17.65 12.89
N ARG A 79 14.06 16.81 12.87
CA ARG A 79 13.40 16.28 14.07
C ARG A 79 13.11 14.79 13.92
N PRO A 80 14.03 13.92 14.35
CA PRO A 80 13.82 12.48 14.35
C PRO A 80 12.62 12.09 15.19
N ALA A 81 11.93 11.01 14.82
CA ALA A 81 10.93 10.35 15.67
C ALA A 81 11.15 8.83 15.69
N ASP A 82 10.32 8.10 16.44
CA ASP A 82 10.39 6.64 16.50
C ASP A 82 9.46 5.99 15.47
N ASP A 83 9.79 6.15 14.20
CA ASP A 83 9.08 5.53 13.07
C ASP A 83 10.06 5.01 12.02
N GLU A 84 9.53 4.24 11.07
CA GLU A 84 10.33 3.56 10.07
C GLU A 84 11.06 4.56 9.17
N MET A 85 10.48 5.72 8.87
CA MET A 85 11.18 6.77 8.11
C MET A 85 12.45 7.23 8.82
N SER A 86 12.38 7.48 10.13
CA SER A 86 13.54 7.90 10.92
C SER A 86 14.59 6.78 11.01
N ARG A 87 14.16 5.50 11.01
CA ARG A 87 15.06 4.33 10.98
C ARG A 87 15.76 4.16 9.63
N LEU A 88 15.05 4.34 8.51
CA LEU A 88 15.62 4.29 7.17
C LEU A 88 16.69 5.38 6.98
N ILE A 89 16.43 6.59 7.48
CA ILE A 89 17.42 7.69 7.48
C ILE A 89 18.64 7.32 8.33
N ALA A 90 18.43 6.76 9.52
CA ALA A 90 19.53 6.35 10.41
C ALA A 90 20.40 5.20 9.84
N GLN A 91 19.88 4.40 8.90
CA GLN A 91 20.64 3.40 8.17
C GLN A 91 21.61 4.02 7.14
N GLY A 92 21.52 5.33 6.89
CA GLY A 92 22.38 6.02 5.92
C GLY A 92 22.02 5.74 4.47
N LEU A 93 20.76 5.36 4.21
CA LEU A 93 20.24 5.20 2.87
C LEU A 93 20.21 6.55 2.15
N THR A 94 20.43 6.52 0.84
CA THR A 94 20.22 7.67 -0.03
C THR A 94 18.73 7.98 -0.19
N ASP A 95 18.41 9.23 -0.50
CA ASP A 95 17.02 9.65 -0.73
C ASP A 95 16.36 8.79 -1.83
N ASP A 96 17.09 8.44 -2.89
CA ASP A 96 16.63 7.56 -3.98
C ASP A 96 16.23 6.16 -3.48
N GLU A 97 17.02 5.57 -2.57
CA GLU A 97 16.73 4.26 -1.98
C GLU A 97 15.52 4.30 -1.04
N ILE A 98 15.38 5.38 -0.28
CA ILE A 98 14.23 5.60 0.60
C ILE A 98 12.96 5.74 -0.25
N ARG A 99 13.00 6.57 -1.29
CA ARG A 99 11.87 6.76 -2.22
C ARG A 99 11.47 5.44 -2.90
N GLY A 100 12.44 4.67 -3.38
CA GLY A 100 12.19 3.35 -3.96
C GLY A 100 11.49 2.40 -2.99
N ARG A 101 11.95 2.32 -1.74
CA ARG A 101 11.32 1.49 -0.70
C ARG A 101 9.89 1.93 -0.39
N VAL A 102 9.64 3.24 -0.28
CA VAL A 102 8.28 3.75 -0.02
C VAL A 102 7.38 3.46 -1.21
N ALA A 103 7.83 3.70 -2.45
CA ALA A 103 7.06 3.39 -3.65
C ALA A 103 6.72 1.90 -3.73
N ASP A 104 7.66 1.01 -3.42
CA ASP A 104 7.42 -0.43 -3.35
C ASP A 104 6.37 -0.79 -2.28
N LEU A 105 6.43 -0.15 -1.11
CA LEU A 105 5.44 -0.34 -0.05
C LEU A 105 4.06 0.17 -0.48
N VAL A 106 3.96 1.28 -1.22
CA VAL A 106 2.67 1.83 -1.66
C VAL A 106 2.08 1.03 -2.83
N ALA A 107 2.90 0.57 -3.77
CA ALA A 107 2.46 -0.14 -4.98
C ALA A 107 2.12 -1.63 -4.76
N LYS A 108 2.70 -2.30 -3.76
CA LYS A 108 2.50 -3.75 -3.57
C LYS A 108 1.29 -4.06 -2.69
N PRO A 109 0.22 -4.71 -3.19
CA PRO A 109 -0.65 -5.49 -2.31
C PRO A 109 0.22 -6.60 -1.67
N GLN A 110 0.13 -6.78 -0.36
CA GLN A 110 0.85 -7.85 0.33
C GLN A 110 0.26 -9.22 -0.05
N ASP A 111 0.61 -9.73 -1.23
CA ASP A 111 0.31 -11.13 -1.58
C ASP A 111 1.56 -12.04 -1.48
N GLU A 112 2.73 -11.50 -1.11
CA GLU A 112 3.97 -12.29 -1.03
C GLU A 112 4.81 -12.10 0.25
N LEU A 113 4.22 -11.65 1.36
CA LEU A 113 4.76 -12.00 2.68
C LEU A 113 4.15 -13.32 3.12
N SER A 114 4.48 -14.40 2.39
CA SER A 114 4.24 -15.76 2.87
C SER A 114 4.77 -15.86 4.29
N PRO A 115 3.95 -16.20 5.30
CA PRO A 115 4.46 -16.62 6.58
C PRO A 115 5.35 -17.81 6.28
N CYS A 116 6.65 -17.71 6.57
CA CYS A 116 7.55 -18.85 6.53
C CYS A 116 6.85 -20.04 7.16
N LYS A 117 6.45 -21.03 6.35
CA LYS A 117 5.94 -22.29 6.87
C LYS A 117 7.02 -22.80 7.83
N PRO A 118 6.72 -23.07 9.11
CA PRO A 118 7.67 -23.76 9.95
C PRO A 118 7.92 -25.11 9.28
N SER A 119 9.14 -25.31 8.82
CA SER A 119 9.62 -26.58 8.30
C SER A 119 9.40 -27.60 9.41
N ARG A 120 8.39 -28.44 9.27
CA ARG A 120 8.12 -29.50 10.24
C ARG A 120 9.09 -30.64 9.94
N ALA A 121 9.75 -31.07 11.02
CA ALA A 121 10.79 -32.08 11.18
C ALA A 121 10.63 -33.35 10.32
#